data_AF-A0A9Q0M560-F1
#
_entry.id   AF-A0A9Q0M560-F1
#
_cell.length_a   1.000
_cell.length_b   1.000
_cell.length_c   1.000
_cell.angle_alpha   90.00
_cell.angle_beta   90.00
_cell.angle_gamma   90.00
#
_symmetry.space_group_name_H-M   'P 1'
#
loop_
_entity.id
_entity.type
_entity.pdbx_description
1 polymer ?
#
loop_
_entity_poly.entity_id
_entity_poly.type
_entity_poly.pdbx_seq_one_letter_code
_entity_poly.pdbx_strand_id
1 'polypeptide(L)'
;MSLQLERSQSTFSGESSFIQDVELLQNHGINALDIKKLKAAGICTIKGINMCMKSKLVQIKGLSEMKVDKIKEAASKLNNDFAFLTATQVLEKRKCVFKVSTGSSEFDTLIGGGIESMAITEVFGEFRTGKTQMSHTLCVTCQVPTTNYSGGKAIFIDTEQTFRPDRIRQIAERFDLEVDTVLENVLYIRAYTSEHQYEILDAVAAKFHEESGQFKLLVVDSVMALFRVDYSGRGELANRQQKLAQFLSRLQKIAEEYNVAVFITNQMTADPGATMSFQADPKKPIGGHILAHASTVRLNLKKGRGENRVVKVYDSPDLPENEATFSISMGGIMDTDFDKKLNINVDITVATPCQNVGADIMDSTNKHGLYTYGKLKETNTNFKLSSSQQYRWDMIRQYNAFIREEHHKIHRLIWKPGFLQNPIATDDHDDSIRSFSDINFHVSRGEQTDSCRFHGTISVNKLSGNFHISAGKYLPLPIGHAHVSMIGSENAVNFSHRIEKLSFGNNVPFIVNTLDGIEKITTSNAQLYQYFLKVVLTDVATSTYQTELYQYSVTERDLVINHDAGAHGVPGIYFKYEIEGLKVTIREDQVAWWQFIVQLCAILGGILAMSGLINQVFTYIFDIITCKYIGEIDIVN
;
A
#
# COMPACT_ATOMS: atom_id res chain seq x y z
N MET A 1 -21.19 10.56 -34.98
CA MET A 1 -20.43 10.31 -33.74
C MET A 1 -19.22 9.42 -34.05
N SER A 2 -18.46 9.79 -35.09
CA SER A 2 -17.36 8.98 -35.66
C SER A 2 -16.22 9.85 -36.21
N LEU A 3 -16.29 11.17 -35.98
CA LEU A 3 -15.35 12.19 -36.49
C LEU A 3 -14.60 12.93 -35.36
N GLN A 4 -14.74 12.45 -34.12
CA GLN A 4 -14.04 13.00 -32.94
C GLN A 4 -12.90 12.10 -32.42
N LEU A 5 -12.71 10.91 -33.01
CA LEU A 5 -11.66 9.97 -32.61
C LEU A 5 -10.34 10.11 -33.40
N GLU A 6 -10.33 10.85 -34.51
CA GLU A 6 -9.08 11.09 -35.29
C GLU A 6 -8.34 12.37 -34.90
N ARG A 7 -8.88 13.18 -33.98
CA ARG A 7 -8.27 14.46 -33.56
C ARG A 7 -7.40 14.38 -32.30
N SER A 8 -7.24 13.19 -31.72
CA SER A 8 -6.43 12.96 -30.50
C SER A 8 -5.06 12.30 -30.77
N GLN A 9 -4.69 12.05 -32.03
CA GLN A 9 -3.39 11.46 -32.39
C GLN A 9 -2.34 12.49 -32.85
N SER A 10 -2.65 13.80 -32.89
CA SER A 10 -1.75 14.81 -33.47
C SER A 10 -1.04 15.73 -32.47
N THR A 11 -1.01 15.43 -31.17
CA THR A 11 -0.33 16.27 -30.15
C THR A 11 0.97 15.67 -29.59
N PHE A 12 1.39 14.48 -30.02
CA PHE A 12 2.59 13.82 -29.49
C PHE A 12 3.89 14.10 -30.25
N SER A 13 3.88 14.98 -31.27
CA SER A 13 5.06 15.32 -32.06
C SER A 13 5.94 16.42 -31.45
N GLY A 14 5.75 16.76 -30.16
CA GLY A 14 6.42 17.90 -29.50
C GLY A 14 7.73 17.55 -28.79
N GLU A 15 7.94 16.29 -28.36
CA GLU A 15 9.12 15.94 -27.55
C GLU A 15 10.44 15.97 -28.34
N SER A 16 10.41 15.68 -29.65
CA SER A 16 11.59 15.78 -30.51
C SER A 16 12.09 17.22 -30.73
N SER A 17 11.33 18.23 -30.29
CA SER A 17 11.73 19.64 -30.41
C SER A 17 12.49 20.20 -29.20
N PHE A 18 12.49 19.48 -28.07
CA PHE A 18 13.10 19.99 -26.83
C PHE A 18 14.63 19.84 -26.79
N ILE A 19 15.16 18.71 -27.27
CA ILE A 19 16.59 18.40 -27.25
C ILE A 19 17.18 18.73 -28.63
N GLN A 20 18.08 19.70 -28.69
CA GLN A 20 18.77 20.10 -29.92
C GLN A 20 20.20 19.57 -29.93
N ASP A 21 20.55 18.73 -30.92
CA ASP A 21 21.90 18.18 -31.11
C ASP A 21 22.89 19.25 -31.59
N VAL A 22 24.14 19.15 -31.12
CA VAL A 22 25.28 19.96 -31.60
C VAL A 22 25.57 19.83 -33.10
N GLU A 23 25.06 18.80 -33.77
CA GLU A 23 25.14 18.64 -35.24
C GLU A 23 24.49 19.81 -35.99
N LEU A 24 23.51 20.49 -35.40
CA LEU A 24 22.87 21.69 -35.99
C LEU A 24 23.85 22.86 -36.16
N LEU A 25 24.99 22.86 -35.45
CA LEU A 25 26.05 23.85 -35.62
C LEU A 25 26.73 23.76 -36.97
N GLN A 26 26.68 22.60 -37.64
CA GLN A 26 27.29 22.44 -38.96
C GLN A 26 26.61 23.35 -39.98
N ASN A 27 25.29 23.55 -39.86
CA ASN A 27 24.53 24.50 -40.69
C ASN A 27 24.92 25.96 -40.46
N HIS A 28 25.66 26.24 -39.37
CA HIS A 28 26.14 27.56 -38.98
C HIS A 28 27.66 27.72 -39.17
N GLY A 29 28.27 26.87 -40.00
CA GLY A 29 29.68 27.00 -40.41
C GLY A 29 30.70 26.45 -39.41
N ILE A 30 30.28 25.62 -38.45
CA ILE A 30 31.19 24.91 -37.55
C ILE A 30 31.66 23.61 -38.19
N ASN A 31 32.97 23.35 -38.14
CA ASN A 31 33.57 22.16 -38.74
C ASN A 31 33.17 20.88 -37.97
N ALA A 32 32.77 19.83 -38.69
CA ALA A 32 32.41 18.52 -38.13
C ALA A 32 33.49 17.92 -37.21
N LEU A 33 34.78 18.16 -37.48
CA LEU A 33 35.88 17.71 -36.60
C LEU A 33 35.85 18.39 -35.24
N ASP A 34 35.46 19.67 -35.18
CA ASP A 34 35.35 20.38 -33.91
C ASP A 34 34.07 19.95 -33.16
N ILE A 35 32.98 19.64 -33.87
CA ILE A 35 31.77 19.02 -33.29
C ILE A 35 32.10 17.64 -32.67
N LYS A 36 32.87 16.80 -33.37
CA LYS A 36 33.30 15.50 -32.84
C LYS A 36 34.11 15.63 -31.55
N LYS A 37 34.93 16.67 -31.41
CA LYS A 37 35.65 16.97 -30.15
C LYS A 37 34.72 17.39 -29.03
N LEU A 38 33.65 18.14 -29.33
CA LEU A 38 32.63 18.50 -28.34
C LEU A 38 31.90 17.24 -27.84
N LYS A 39 31.46 16.36 -28.75
CA LYS A 39 30.83 15.08 -28.40
C LYS A 39 31.78 14.20 -27.56
N ALA A 40 33.06 14.13 -27.94
CA ALA A 40 34.08 13.41 -27.18
C ALA A 40 34.34 13.99 -25.77
N ALA A 41 34.02 15.27 -25.54
CA ALA A 41 34.10 15.93 -24.24
C ALA A 41 32.78 15.86 -23.45
N GLY A 42 31.80 15.06 -23.91
CA GLY A 42 30.51 14.87 -23.24
C GLY A 42 29.50 16.02 -23.47
N ILE A 43 29.73 16.88 -24.48
CA ILE A 43 28.85 17.98 -24.82
C ILE A 43 28.11 17.65 -26.12
N CYS A 44 26.87 17.16 -25.96
CA CYS A 44 26.07 16.63 -27.07
C CYS A 44 24.89 17.52 -27.48
N THR A 45 24.52 18.53 -26.69
CA THR A 45 23.39 19.42 -27.01
C THR A 45 23.81 20.88 -27.14
N ILE A 46 23.02 21.67 -27.89
CA ILE A 46 23.18 23.13 -28.01
C ILE A 46 23.05 23.80 -26.65
N LYS A 47 22.07 23.38 -25.83
CA LYS A 47 21.86 23.90 -24.48
C LYS A 47 23.06 23.59 -23.57
N GLY A 48 23.67 22.42 -23.71
CA GLY A 48 24.89 22.03 -23.01
C GLY A 48 26.08 22.96 -23.30
N ILE A 49 26.21 23.47 -24.53
CA ILE A 49 27.24 24.48 -24.89
C ILE A 49 26.98 25.79 -24.14
N ASN A 50 25.73 26.25 -24.11
CA ASN A 50 25.36 27.51 -23.47
C ASN A 50 25.53 27.45 -21.95
N MET A 51 25.25 26.28 -21.35
CA MET A 51 25.49 25.99 -19.92
C MET A 51 26.97 25.79 -19.55
N CYS A 52 27.87 25.75 -20.54
CA CYS A 52 29.31 25.55 -20.32
C CYS A 52 30.07 26.87 -20.35
N MET A 53 31.03 27.05 -19.43
CA MET A 53 31.89 28.23 -19.43
C MET A 53 32.86 28.20 -20.61
N LYS A 54 33.17 29.38 -21.17
CA LYS A 54 34.16 29.52 -22.25
C LYS A 54 35.50 28.90 -21.85
N SER A 55 35.96 29.12 -20.62
CA SER A 55 37.20 28.56 -20.09
C SER A 55 37.25 27.03 -20.15
N LYS A 56 36.14 26.35 -19.82
CA LYS A 56 36.04 24.88 -19.89
C LYS A 56 36.07 24.36 -21.33
N LEU A 57 35.43 25.07 -22.27
CA LEU A 57 35.47 24.70 -23.69
C LEU A 57 36.86 24.88 -24.32
N VAL A 58 37.60 25.91 -23.91
CA VAL A 58 38.98 26.16 -24.39
C VAL A 58 39.96 25.09 -23.89
N GLN A 59 39.68 24.44 -22.76
CA GLN A 59 40.50 23.33 -22.26
C GLN A 59 40.37 22.05 -23.11
N ILE A 60 39.37 21.96 -24.00
CA ILE A 60 39.22 20.82 -24.91
C ILE A 60 40.34 20.86 -25.95
N LYS A 61 41.16 19.81 -25.97
CA LYS A 61 42.34 19.71 -26.84
C LYS A 61 41.96 19.93 -28.30
N GLY A 62 42.56 20.95 -28.92
CA GLY A 62 42.37 21.28 -30.32
C GLY A 62 41.20 22.23 -30.64
N LEU A 63 40.58 22.84 -29.62
CA LEU A 63 39.73 24.02 -29.77
C LEU A 63 40.51 25.27 -29.34
N SER A 64 40.70 26.22 -30.26
CA SER A 64 41.28 27.53 -29.94
C SER A 64 40.20 28.48 -29.42
N GLU A 65 40.62 29.55 -28.75
CA GLU A 65 39.70 30.56 -28.22
C GLU A 65 38.76 31.13 -29.30
N MET A 66 39.31 31.48 -30.46
CA MET A 66 38.53 31.96 -31.61
C MET A 66 37.50 30.93 -32.12
N LYS A 67 37.82 29.63 -32.06
CA LYS A 67 36.87 28.58 -32.45
C LYS A 67 35.74 28.47 -31.44
N VAL A 68 36.05 28.53 -30.14
CA VAL A 68 35.06 28.49 -29.07
C VAL A 68 34.10 29.68 -29.17
N ASP A 69 34.61 30.87 -29.50
CA ASP A 69 33.77 32.06 -29.70
C ASP A 69 32.77 31.86 -30.86
N LYS A 70 33.23 31.32 -32.00
CA LYS A 70 32.35 30.98 -33.12
C LYS A 70 31.29 29.93 -32.75
N ILE A 71 31.68 28.90 -31.99
CA ILE A 71 30.77 27.85 -31.52
C ILE A 71 29.68 28.46 -30.62
N LYS A 72 30.07 29.29 -29.66
CA LYS A 72 29.10 29.96 -28.77
C LYS A 72 28.18 30.91 -29.53
N GLU A 73 28.71 31.69 -30.46
CA GLU A 73 27.89 32.58 -31.30
C GLU A 73 26.85 31.79 -32.12
N ALA A 74 27.26 30.67 -32.72
CA ALA A 74 26.34 29.79 -33.44
C ALA A 74 25.27 29.15 -32.52
N ALA A 75 25.67 28.67 -31.33
CA ALA A 75 24.76 28.09 -30.35
C ALA A 75 23.73 29.11 -29.82
N SER A 76 24.15 30.36 -29.61
CA SER A 76 23.25 31.44 -29.18
C SER A 76 22.21 31.81 -30.23
N LYS A 77 22.56 31.73 -31.53
CA LYS A 77 21.60 31.97 -32.64
C LYS A 77 20.52 30.89 -32.72
N LEU A 78 20.87 29.64 -32.42
CA LEU A 78 19.94 28.51 -32.46
C LEU A 78 18.92 28.52 -31.31
N ASN A 79 19.36 28.79 -30.08
CA ASN A 79 18.49 28.77 -28.90
C ASN A 79 17.80 30.11 -28.60
N ASN A 80 18.17 31.19 -29.29
CA ASN A 80 17.67 32.54 -29.07
C ASN A 80 17.78 32.97 -27.57
N ASP A 81 18.87 32.57 -26.91
CA ASP A 81 19.07 32.67 -25.45
C ASP A 81 19.02 34.10 -24.90
N PHE A 82 19.20 35.11 -25.75
CA PHE A 82 19.15 36.53 -25.38
C PHE A 82 17.74 37.13 -25.42
N ALA A 83 16.72 36.36 -25.81
CA ALA A 83 15.34 36.84 -25.84
C ALA A 83 14.76 36.89 -24.41
N PHE A 84 14.45 38.09 -23.93
CA PHE A 84 13.69 38.26 -22.69
C PHE A 84 12.27 37.74 -22.87
N LEU A 85 11.84 36.84 -21.97
CA LEU A 85 10.49 36.28 -21.97
C LEU A 85 9.63 36.98 -20.91
N THR A 86 8.37 37.23 -21.24
CA THR A 86 7.37 37.66 -20.25
C THR A 86 7.00 36.50 -19.32
N ALA A 87 6.49 36.79 -18.13
CA ALA A 87 6.04 35.76 -17.19
C ALA A 87 5.00 34.80 -17.81
N THR A 88 4.11 35.31 -18.66
CA THR A 88 3.13 34.49 -19.40
C THR A 88 3.80 33.49 -20.35
N GLN A 89 4.86 33.90 -21.06
CA GLN A 89 5.61 33.01 -21.94
C GLN A 89 6.40 31.97 -21.13
N VAL A 90 6.93 32.34 -19.96
CA VAL A 90 7.59 31.39 -19.04
C VAL A 90 6.57 30.36 -18.54
N LEU A 91 5.37 30.79 -18.15
CA LEU A 91 4.29 29.88 -17.73
C LEU A 91 3.93 28.88 -18.83
N GLU A 92 3.82 29.34 -20.08
CA GLU A 92 3.56 28.46 -21.23
C GLU A 92 4.71 27.46 -21.43
N LYS A 93 5.96 27.93 -21.36
CA LYS A 93 7.15 27.07 -21.50
C LYS A 93 7.21 26.02 -20.39
N ARG A 94 6.78 26.34 -19.16
CA ARG A 94 6.74 25.40 -18.04
C ARG A 94 5.71 24.27 -18.19
N LYS A 95 4.80 24.32 -19.16
CA LYS A 95 3.87 23.20 -19.43
C LYS A 95 4.56 21.90 -19.86
N CYS A 96 5.83 21.97 -20.29
CA CYS A 96 6.63 20.77 -20.58
C CYS A 96 7.16 20.06 -19.33
N VAL A 97 7.04 20.68 -18.15
CA VAL A 97 7.42 20.07 -16.88
C VAL A 97 6.38 19.01 -16.51
N PHE A 98 6.85 17.79 -16.26
CA PHE A 98 6.01 16.70 -15.78
C PHE A 98 6.30 16.39 -14.32
N LYS A 99 5.42 15.60 -13.70
CA LYS A 99 5.57 15.14 -12.32
C LYS A 99 5.45 13.63 -12.25
N VAL A 100 6.37 12.98 -11.53
CA VAL A 100 6.36 11.54 -11.29
C VAL A 100 5.65 11.27 -9.96
N SER A 101 4.58 10.47 -10.00
CA SER A 101 3.83 10.09 -8.79
C SER A 101 4.72 9.30 -7.82
N THR A 102 4.54 9.55 -6.53
CA THR A 102 5.19 8.82 -5.45
C THR A 102 4.54 7.46 -5.15
N GLY A 103 3.34 7.21 -5.70
CA GLY A 103 2.53 6.02 -5.43
C GLY A 103 1.57 6.17 -4.23
N SER A 104 1.52 7.35 -3.60
CA SER A 104 0.58 7.71 -2.54
C SER A 104 -0.15 9.00 -2.91
N SER A 105 -1.48 8.99 -2.89
CA SER A 105 -2.32 10.18 -3.15
C SER A 105 -2.08 11.29 -2.14
N GLU A 106 -1.95 10.98 -0.85
CA GLU A 106 -1.72 12.02 0.17
C GLU A 106 -0.35 12.67 -0.01
N PHE A 107 0.67 11.86 -0.32
CA PHE A 107 2.01 12.38 -0.57
C PHE A 107 2.04 13.20 -1.86
N ASP A 108 1.47 12.72 -2.96
CA ASP A 108 1.40 13.49 -4.19
C ASP A 108 0.65 14.82 -3.98
N THR A 109 -0.44 14.82 -3.21
CA THR A 109 -1.17 16.05 -2.85
C THR A 109 -0.29 17.03 -2.08
N LEU A 110 0.51 16.55 -1.12
CA LEU A 110 1.44 17.38 -0.36
C LEU A 110 2.46 18.10 -1.25
N ILE A 111 2.98 17.43 -2.27
CA ILE A 111 4.02 17.97 -3.16
C ILE A 111 3.47 18.49 -4.50
N GLY A 112 2.16 18.69 -4.59
CA GLY A 112 1.52 19.31 -5.75
C GLY A 112 1.50 18.44 -7.01
N GLY A 113 1.41 17.12 -6.87
CA GLY A 113 1.20 16.15 -7.94
C GLY A 113 2.36 15.18 -8.21
N GLY A 114 3.43 15.22 -7.41
CA GLY A 114 4.56 14.30 -7.53
C GLY A 114 5.92 15.00 -7.62
N ILE A 115 6.96 14.23 -7.94
CA ILE A 115 8.35 14.70 -8.09
C ILE A 115 8.49 15.45 -9.42
N GLU A 116 8.84 16.74 -9.37
CA GLU A 116 8.92 17.64 -10.52
C GLU A 116 10.16 17.38 -11.40
N SER A 117 9.99 17.43 -12.73
CA SER A 117 11.11 17.42 -13.70
C SER A 117 11.82 18.78 -13.76
N MET A 118 13.06 18.79 -14.29
CA MET A 118 13.94 19.98 -14.31
C MET A 118 14.31 20.54 -12.92
N ALA A 119 14.07 19.77 -11.85
CA ALA A 119 14.38 20.15 -10.48
C ALA A 119 15.10 19.01 -9.76
N ILE A 120 15.83 19.37 -8.70
CA ILE A 120 16.42 18.41 -7.77
C ILE A 120 15.52 18.28 -6.55
N THR A 121 15.01 17.08 -6.31
CA THR A 121 14.29 16.74 -5.08
C THR A 121 15.20 15.95 -4.14
N GLU A 122 15.49 16.52 -2.97
CA GLU A 122 16.24 15.88 -1.89
C GLU A 122 15.27 15.23 -0.89
N VAL A 123 15.50 13.96 -0.59
CA VAL A 123 14.85 13.27 0.52
C VAL A 123 15.89 12.88 1.56
N PHE A 124 15.70 13.36 2.79
CA PHE A 124 16.57 13.02 3.91
C PHE A 124 15.77 12.54 5.11
N GLY A 125 16.43 11.80 6.00
CA GLY A 125 15.80 11.25 7.19
C GLY A 125 16.70 10.23 7.87
N GLU A 126 16.29 9.78 9.06
CA GLU A 126 17.01 8.77 9.83
C GLU A 126 17.10 7.41 9.11
N PHE A 127 17.88 6.48 9.67
CA PHE A 127 17.85 5.11 9.18
C PHE A 127 16.43 4.53 9.30
N ARG A 128 16.07 3.61 8.41
CA ARG A 128 14.75 2.94 8.39
C ARG A 128 13.53 3.85 8.14
N THR A 129 13.71 5.09 7.69
CA THR A 129 12.59 5.97 7.33
C THR A 129 12.01 5.74 5.92
N GLY A 130 12.67 4.94 5.09
CA GLY A 130 12.12 4.53 3.78
C GLY A 130 12.73 5.19 2.55
N LYS A 131 13.85 5.93 2.67
CA LYS A 131 14.52 6.62 1.55
C LYS A 131 14.69 5.75 0.30
N THR A 132 15.39 4.62 0.40
CA THR A 132 15.56 3.68 -0.72
C THR A 132 14.25 3.02 -1.19
N GLN A 133 13.26 2.84 -0.29
CA GLN A 133 11.95 2.32 -0.70
C GLN A 133 11.20 3.32 -1.59
N MET A 134 11.35 4.62 -1.31
CA MET A 134 10.85 5.68 -2.16
C MET A 134 11.58 5.69 -3.50
N SER A 135 12.91 5.57 -3.51
CA SER A 135 13.71 5.45 -4.74
C SER A 135 13.26 4.28 -5.63
N HIS A 136 13.07 3.09 -5.04
CA HIS A 136 12.58 1.91 -5.76
C HIS A 136 11.17 2.10 -6.31
N THR A 137 10.28 2.74 -5.53
CA THR A 137 8.91 3.01 -5.99
C THR A 137 8.90 3.96 -7.18
N LEU A 138 9.71 5.03 -7.13
CA LEU A 138 9.83 5.99 -8.21
C LEU A 138 10.39 5.37 -9.51
N CYS A 139 11.27 4.38 -9.43
CA CYS A 139 11.76 3.66 -10.60
C CYS A 139 10.68 2.87 -11.35
N VAL A 140 9.58 2.53 -10.65
CA VAL A 140 8.41 1.86 -11.25
C VAL A 140 7.38 2.91 -11.68
N THR A 141 7.01 3.85 -10.81
CA THR A 141 5.97 4.84 -11.10
C THR A 141 6.36 5.80 -12.21
N CYS A 142 7.64 6.06 -12.45
CA CYS A 142 8.08 6.83 -13.61
C CYS A 142 7.78 6.13 -14.94
N GLN A 143 7.50 4.83 -14.95
CA GLN A 143 7.16 4.10 -16.16
C GLN A 143 5.64 4.10 -16.43
N VAL A 144 4.83 4.52 -15.44
CA VAL A 144 3.37 4.51 -15.53
C VAL A 144 2.89 5.74 -16.31
N PRO A 145 2.22 5.57 -17.46
CA PRO A 145 1.67 6.70 -18.20
C PRO A 145 0.46 7.30 -17.47
N THR A 146 0.34 8.63 -17.50
CA THR A 146 -0.83 9.39 -17.06
C THR A 146 -1.27 10.35 -18.16
N THR A 147 -2.40 11.05 -17.99
CA THR A 147 -2.98 11.94 -19.01
C THR A 147 -1.99 12.96 -19.59
N ASN A 148 -1.04 13.45 -18.78
CA ASN A 148 -0.06 14.47 -19.15
C ASN A 148 1.40 13.95 -19.12
N TYR A 149 1.60 12.64 -19.02
CA TYR A 149 2.93 12.03 -18.85
C TYR A 149 2.99 10.67 -19.55
N SER A 150 3.90 10.49 -20.49
CA SER A 150 4.02 9.25 -21.28
C SER A 150 4.63 8.07 -20.53
N GLY A 151 5.24 8.30 -19.36
CA GLY A 151 6.14 7.31 -18.77
C GLY A 151 7.52 7.29 -19.42
N GLY A 152 8.48 6.66 -18.77
CA GLY A 152 9.80 6.41 -19.34
C GLY A 152 10.78 5.76 -18.38
N LYS A 153 11.99 5.53 -18.87
CA LYS A 153 13.07 4.80 -18.21
C LYS A 153 13.66 5.57 -17.03
N ALA A 154 14.27 4.83 -16.11
CA ALA A 154 14.99 5.36 -14.97
C ALA A 154 16.48 4.99 -15.01
N ILE A 155 17.34 5.88 -14.52
CA ILE A 155 18.73 5.56 -14.18
C ILE A 155 18.91 5.62 -12.68
N PHE A 156 19.51 4.59 -12.10
CA PHE A 156 19.80 4.47 -10.67
C PHE A 156 21.31 4.45 -10.43
N ILE A 157 21.83 5.50 -9.78
CA ILE A 157 23.21 5.58 -9.30
C ILE A 157 23.24 5.18 -7.83
N ASP A 158 23.82 4.01 -7.55
CA ASP A 158 23.92 3.44 -6.21
C ASP A 158 25.32 3.66 -5.61
N THR A 159 25.38 4.12 -4.36
CA THR A 159 26.62 4.30 -3.60
C THR A 159 26.69 3.39 -2.37
N GLU A 160 25.57 2.82 -1.94
CA GLU A 160 25.45 2.06 -0.68
C GLU A 160 25.20 0.55 -0.87
N GLN A 161 25.01 0.10 -2.12
CA GLN A 161 24.68 -1.29 -2.46
C GLN A 161 23.30 -1.71 -1.93
N THR A 162 22.32 -0.82 -2.00
CA THR A 162 20.96 -1.05 -1.48
C THR A 162 19.94 -1.35 -2.58
N PHE A 163 20.32 -1.24 -3.85
CA PHE A 163 19.46 -1.61 -4.97
C PHE A 163 19.18 -3.12 -4.98
N ARG A 164 17.90 -3.50 -5.01
CA ARG A 164 17.46 -4.90 -5.04
C ARG A 164 16.38 -5.08 -6.12
N PRO A 165 16.69 -5.72 -7.26
CA PRO A 165 15.73 -5.93 -8.35
C PRO A 165 14.44 -6.65 -7.90
N ASP A 166 14.52 -7.59 -6.97
CA ASP A 166 13.33 -8.27 -6.41
C ASP A 166 12.31 -7.30 -5.79
N ARG A 167 12.78 -6.17 -5.25
CA ARG A 167 11.86 -5.13 -4.74
C ARG A 167 11.18 -4.38 -5.87
N ILE A 168 11.84 -4.14 -6.99
CA ILE A 168 11.23 -3.54 -8.18
C ILE A 168 10.11 -4.44 -8.71
N ARG A 169 10.35 -5.75 -8.78
CA ARG A 169 9.34 -6.75 -9.17
C ARG A 169 8.07 -6.68 -8.31
N GLN A 170 8.22 -6.68 -6.99
CA GLN A 170 7.08 -6.63 -6.05
C GLN A 170 6.29 -5.31 -6.16
N ILE A 171 6.94 -4.21 -6.53
CA ILE A 171 6.28 -2.92 -6.75
C ILE A 171 5.59 -2.91 -8.12
N ALA A 172 6.22 -3.46 -9.17
CA ALA A 172 5.63 -3.57 -10.51
C ALA A 172 4.32 -4.36 -10.51
N GLU A 173 4.25 -5.46 -9.76
CA GLU A 173 3.04 -6.27 -9.56
C GLU A 173 1.84 -5.45 -9.05
N ARG A 174 2.08 -4.39 -8.25
CA ARG A 174 1.00 -3.53 -7.75
C ARG A 174 0.40 -2.63 -8.84
N PHE A 175 1.21 -2.23 -9.82
CA PHE A 175 0.78 -1.31 -10.88
C PHE A 175 0.34 -2.05 -12.14
N ASP A 176 0.12 -3.36 -12.05
CA ASP A 176 -0.27 -4.23 -13.17
C ASP A 176 0.68 -4.09 -14.39
N LEU A 177 1.96 -3.84 -14.12
CA LEU A 177 2.99 -3.72 -15.14
C LEU A 177 3.68 -5.07 -15.37
N GLU A 178 4.10 -5.30 -16.62
CA GLU A 178 4.92 -6.46 -16.93
C GLU A 178 6.31 -6.32 -16.29
N VAL A 179 6.65 -7.25 -15.40
CA VAL A 179 7.85 -7.21 -14.56
C VAL A 179 9.14 -7.14 -15.39
N ASP A 180 9.26 -7.96 -16.43
CA ASP A 180 10.49 -8.06 -17.20
C ASP A 180 10.78 -6.76 -17.96
N THR A 181 9.77 -6.17 -18.62
CA THR A 181 9.88 -4.84 -19.23
C THR A 181 10.23 -3.76 -18.21
N VAL A 182 9.64 -3.78 -17.01
CA VAL A 182 9.94 -2.78 -15.96
C VAL A 182 11.41 -2.87 -15.54
N LEU A 183 11.95 -4.08 -15.40
CA LEU A 183 13.35 -4.30 -15.02
C LEU A 183 14.32 -3.86 -16.11
N GLU A 184 14.02 -4.13 -17.39
CA GLU A 184 14.84 -3.68 -18.52
C GLU A 184 14.91 -2.15 -18.64
N ASN A 185 13.85 -1.45 -18.22
CA ASN A 185 13.76 0.01 -18.26
C ASN A 185 14.45 0.72 -17.07
N VAL A 186 15.05 -0.01 -16.13
CA VAL A 186 15.82 0.55 -15.02
C VAL A 186 17.31 0.27 -15.23
N LEU A 187 18.05 1.29 -15.65
CA LEU A 187 19.50 1.18 -15.80
C LEU A 187 20.18 1.40 -14.45
N TYR A 188 21.06 0.47 -14.07
CA TYR A 188 21.77 0.50 -12.80
C TYR A 188 23.26 0.76 -12.99
N ILE A 189 23.84 1.63 -12.16
CA ILE A 189 25.28 1.82 -12.06
C ILE A 189 25.70 2.06 -10.61
N ARG A 190 26.83 1.48 -10.21
CA ARG A 190 27.40 1.66 -8.86
C ARG A 190 28.60 2.58 -8.90
N ALA A 191 28.59 3.62 -8.07
CA ALA A 191 29.76 4.45 -7.82
C ALA A 191 30.55 3.90 -6.61
N TYR A 192 31.87 3.94 -6.71
CA TYR A 192 32.78 3.42 -5.67
C TYR A 192 33.55 4.51 -4.94
N THR A 193 33.73 5.67 -5.58
CA THR A 193 34.41 6.86 -5.04
C THR A 193 33.64 8.10 -5.46
N SER A 194 33.82 9.20 -4.74
CA SER A 194 33.21 10.51 -5.07
C SER A 194 33.64 11.04 -6.44
N GLU A 195 34.86 10.72 -6.89
CA GLU A 195 35.33 11.05 -8.25
C GLU A 195 34.61 10.21 -9.31
N HIS A 196 34.53 8.89 -9.11
CA HIS A 196 33.80 8.00 -10.02
C HIS A 196 32.31 8.38 -10.09
N GLN A 197 31.70 8.77 -8.96
CA GLN A 197 30.33 9.28 -8.92
C GLN A 197 30.13 10.50 -9.84
N TYR A 198 31.11 11.40 -9.89
CA TYR A 198 31.07 12.56 -10.79
C TYR A 198 31.26 12.16 -12.26
N GLU A 199 32.20 11.27 -12.56
CA GLU A 199 32.48 10.78 -13.92
C GLU A 199 31.27 10.05 -14.53
N ILE A 200 30.51 9.31 -13.72
CA ILE A 200 29.27 8.64 -14.14
C ILE A 200 28.27 9.62 -14.76
N LEU A 201 28.24 10.89 -14.33
CA LEU A 201 27.30 11.88 -14.89
C LEU A 201 27.52 12.15 -16.38
N ASP A 202 28.75 11.99 -16.88
CA ASP A 202 29.02 12.15 -18.31
C ASP A 202 28.52 10.94 -19.11
N ALA A 203 28.61 9.73 -18.55
CA ALA A 203 27.99 8.53 -19.13
C ALA A 203 26.45 8.62 -19.12
N VAL A 204 25.86 9.16 -18.05
CA VAL A 204 24.42 9.43 -17.95
C VAL A 204 23.96 10.41 -19.02
N ALA A 205 24.68 11.53 -19.20
CA ALA A 205 24.35 12.50 -20.25
C ALA A 205 24.45 11.88 -21.65
N ALA A 206 25.45 11.03 -21.91
CA ALA A 206 25.54 10.29 -23.17
C ALA A 206 24.34 9.37 -23.39
N LYS A 207 23.90 8.63 -22.35
CA LYS A 207 22.71 7.76 -22.43
C LYS A 207 21.41 8.53 -22.67
N PHE A 208 21.21 9.64 -22.00
CA PHE A 208 20.03 10.50 -22.22
C PHE A 208 20.00 11.10 -23.62
N HIS A 209 21.16 11.35 -24.22
CA HIS A 209 21.27 11.82 -25.59
C HIS A 209 20.98 10.72 -26.61
N GLU A 210 21.59 9.52 -26.44
CA GLU A 210 21.39 8.35 -27.32
C GLU A 210 19.90 7.96 -27.43
N GLU A 211 19.19 7.94 -26.30
CA GLU A 211 17.76 7.60 -26.22
C GLU A 211 16.93 8.84 -25.84
N SER A 212 17.05 9.88 -26.67
CA SER A 212 16.42 11.19 -26.46
C SER A 212 14.93 11.08 -26.13
N GLY A 213 14.54 11.65 -24.99
CA GLY A 213 13.15 11.72 -24.51
C GLY A 213 12.61 10.47 -23.80
N GLN A 214 13.37 9.34 -23.80
CA GLN A 214 12.92 8.09 -23.20
C GLN A 214 13.12 8.02 -21.68
N PHE A 215 14.11 8.74 -21.14
CA PHE A 215 14.37 8.77 -19.71
C PHE A 215 13.58 9.89 -19.03
N LYS A 216 13.03 9.60 -17.84
CA LYS A 216 12.23 10.56 -17.08
C LYS A 216 12.72 10.76 -15.65
N LEU A 217 13.52 9.83 -15.12
CA LEU A 217 14.01 9.86 -13.74
C LEU A 217 15.50 9.52 -13.65
N LEU A 218 16.25 10.30 -12.86
CA LEU A 218 17.60 10.02 -12.41
C LEU A 218 17.64 9.95 -10.88
N VAL A 219 17.99 8.79 -10.34
CA VAL A 219 18.12 8.56 -8.90
C VAL A 219 19.60 8.53 -8.49
N VAL A 220 19.93 9.20 -7.38
CA VAL A 220 21.24 9.07 -6.71
C VAL A 220 21.02 8.64 -5.26
N ASP A 221 21.30 7.38 -4.93
CA ASP A 221 21.13 6.79 -3.60
C ASP A 221 22.47 6.30 -3.03
N SER A 222 23.13 7.01 -2.11
CA SER A 222 22.87 8.38 -1.64
C SER A 222 23.94 9.37 -2.09
N VAL A 223 23.60 10.66 -2.09
CA VAL A 223 24.49 11.73 -2.56
C VAL A 223 25.71 11.94 -1.66
N MET A 224 25.56 11.78 -0.34
CA MET A 224 26.62 12.09 0.63
C MET A 224 27.43 10.87 1.11
N ALA A 225 27.04 9.63 0.78
CA ALA A 225 27.70 8.42 1.33
C ALA A 225 29.20 8.36 1.05
N LEU A 226 29.62 8.66 -0.19
CA LEU A 226 31.04 8.63 -0.58
C LEU A 226 31.77 9.89 -0.11
N PHE A 227 31.17 11.07 -0.29
CA PHE A 227 31.77 12.36 0.10
C PHE A 227 32.11 12.48 1.59
N ARG A 228 31.39 11.78 2.48
CA ARG A 228 31.69 11.80 3.93
C ARG A 228 32.81 10.84 4.33
N VAL A 229 33.16 9.89 3.47
CA VAL A 229 34.22 8.90 3.71
C VAL A 229 35.51 9.36 3.06
N ASP A 230 35.45 9.74 1.77
CA ASP A 230 36.61 10.14 0.97
C ASP A 230 37.27 11.42 1.49
N TYR A 231 36.48 12.31 2.11
CA TYR A 231 36.97 13.57 2.67
C TYR A 231 36.76 13.59 4.18
N SER A 232 37.86 13.54 4.93
CA SER A 232 37.83 13.35 6.38
C SER A 232 38.38 14.56 7.14
N GLY A 233 37.68 14.92 8.23
CA GLY A 233 38.09 16.01 9.11
C GLY A 233 37.83 17.42 8.55
N ARG A 234 38.23 18.44 9.33
CA ARG A 234 37.96 19.85 9.00
C ARG A 234 38.87 20.41 7.90
N GLY A 235 40.07 19.85 7.73
CA GLY A 235 41.05 20.33 6.74
C GLY A 235 40.59 20.15 5.29
N GLU A 236 39.85 19.07 5.01
CA GLU A 236 39.38 18.74 3.65
C GLU A 236 37.96 19.24 3.36
N LEU A 237 37.32 19.89 4.34
CA LEU A 237 35.94 20.35 4.23
C LEU A 237 35.74 21.29 3.03
N ALA A 238 36.67 22.23 2.81
CA ALA A 238 36.58 23.17 1.70
C ALA A 238 36.60 22.46 0.33
N ASN A 239 37.53 21.51 0.14
CA ASN A 239 37.63 20.73 -1.09
C ASN A 239 36.37 19.89 -1.32
N ARG A 240 35.87 19.20 -0.27
CA ARG A 240 34.62 18.45 -0.30
C ARG A 240 33.44 19.32 -0.74
N GLN A 241 33.28 20.51 -0.15
CA GLN A 241 32.16 21.40 -0.48
C GLN A 241 32.26 21.93 -1.93
N GLN A 242 33.47 22.19 -2.44
CA GLN A 242 33.68 22.61 -3.83
C GLN A 242 33.33 21.48 -4.82
N LYS A 243 33.78 20.25 -4.56
CA LYS A 243 33.48 19.08 -5.39
C LYS A 243 32.00 18.72 -5.36
N LEU A 244 31.37 18.77 -4.18
CA LEU A 244 29.92 18.59 -4.05
C LEU A 244 29.14 19.65 -4.84
N ALA A 245 29.57 20.92 -4.80
CA ALA A 245 28.94 21.98 -5.59
C ALA A 245 29.04 21.72 -7.10
N GLN A 246 30.19 21.22 -7.58
CA GLN A 246 30.36 20.83 -8.99
C GLN A 246 29.41 19.69 -9.38
N PHE A 247 29.29 18.67 -8.52
CA PHE A 247 28.39 17.54 -8.73
C PHE A 247 26.92 17.97 -8.81
N LEU A 248 26.44 18.75 -7.82
CA LEU A 248 25.06 19.23 -7.76
C LEU A 248 24.73 20.18 -8.92
N SER A 249 25.67 21.05 -9.30
CA SER A 249 25.50 21.92 -10.47
C SER A 249 25.40 21.12 -11.77
N ARG A 250 26.15 20.01 -11.90
CA ARG A 250 26.05 19.13 -13.06
C ARG A 250 24.71 18.40 -13.11
N LEU A 251 24.20 17.91 -11.97
CA LEU A 251 22.87 17.31 -11.88
C LEU A 251 21.76 18.27 -12.31
N GLN A 252 21.77 19.51 -11.82
CA GLN A 252 20.77 20.52 -12.18
C GLN A 252 20.78 20.81 -13.69
N LYS A 253 21.99 20.92 -14.28
CA LYS A 253 22.14 21.10 -15.73
C LYS A 253 21.58 19.92 -16.51
N ILE A 254 21.84 18.68 -16.08
CA ILE A 254 21.28 17.48 -16.72
C ILE A 254 19.74 17.49 -16.64
N ALA A 255 19.18 17.85 -15.48
CA ALA A 255 17.73 17.96 -15.28
C ALA A 255 17.08 18.91 -16.28
N GLU A 256 17.66 20.10 -16.47
CA GLU A 256 17.17 21.11 -17.41
C GLU A 256 17.47 20.80 -18.88
N GLU A 257 18.60 20.15 -19.16
CA GLU A 257 19.05 19.83 -20.53
C GLU A 257 18.18 18.74 -21.16
N TYR A 258 17.82 17.72 -20.39
CA TYR A 258 17.08 16.54 -20.88
C TYR A 258 15.62 16.48 -20.39
N ASN A 259 15.16 17.45 -19.60
CA ASN A 259 13.85 17.44 -18.94
C ASN A 259 13.62 16.16 -18.14
N VAL A 260 14.47 15.89 -17.16
CA VAL A 260 14.34 14.72 -16.28
C VAL A 260 14.13 15.16 -14.83
N ALA A 261 13.43 14.34 -14.04
CA ALA A 261 13.35 14.51 -12.60
C ALA A 261 14.62 13.95 -11.94
N VAL A 262 15.27 14.72 -11.07
CA VAL A 262 16.43 14.26 -10.31
C VAL A 262 16.03 14.04 -8.86
N PHE A 263 16.15 12.80 -8.40
CA PHE A 263 15.81 12.40 -7.04
C PHE A 263 17.06 11.95 -6.30
N ILE A 264 17.39 12.63 -5.20
CA ILE A 264 18.58 12.32 -4.40
C ILE A 264 18.18 11.95 -2.98
N THR A 265 18.81 10.92 -2.44
CA THR A 265 18.67 10.60 -1.01
C THR A 265 19.85 11.16 -0.25
N ASN A 266 19.60 11.54 1.02
CA ASN A 266 20.64 12.02 1.91
C ASN A 266 20.49 11.47 3.33
N GLN A 267 21.61 11.39 4.04
CA GLN A 267 21.72 10.89 5.40
C GLN A 267 21.70 12.05 6.41
N MET A 268 21.37 11.74 7.66
CA MET A 268 21.40 12.69 8.77
C MET A 268 22.57 12.40 9.72
N THR A 269 23.02 13.44 10.40
CA THR A 269 23.96 13.34 11.53
C THR A 269 23.34 13.97 12.77
N ALA A 270 23.69 13.43 13.95
CA ALA A 270 23.43 14.10 15.21
C ALA A 270 24.21 15.43 15.27
N ASP A 271 23.68 16.40 16.00
CA ASP A 271 24.33 17.68 16.28
C ASP A 271 24.72 17.79 17.77
N PRO A 272 25.94 17.36 18.16
CA PRO A 272 26.36 17.36 19.57
C PRO A 272 26.32 18.76 20.22
N GLY A 273 26.48 19.82 19.43
CA GLY A 273 26.49 21.20 19.92
C GLY A 273 25.11 21.74 20.32
N ALA A 274 24.03 21.09 19.89
CA ALA A 274 22.66 21.51 20.19
C ALA A 274 22.10 20.86 21.49
N THR A 275 22.94 20.18 22.27
CA THR A 275 22.64 19.79 23.66
C THR A 275 22.41 21.00 24.59
N MET A 276 22.82 22.21 24.18
CA MET A 276 22.56 23.47 24.89
C MET A 276 21.15 24.05 24.65
N SER A 277 20.36 23.47 23.75
CA SER A 277 19.05 24.02 23.31
C SER A 277 17.82 23.28 23.86
N PHE A 278 17.97 22.43 24.90
CA PHE A 278 16.89 21.61 25.50
C PHE A 278 16.08 20.74 24.52
N GLN A 279 16.56 20.60 23.28
CA GLN A 279 15.93 19.78 22.26
C GLN A 279 16.48 18.35 22.38
N ALA A 280 15.59 17.37 22.56
CA ALA A 280 15.99 15.98 22.59
C ALA A 280 16.48 15.54 21.20
N ASP A 281 17.76 15.17 21.10
CA ASP A 281 18.44 14.60 19.93
C ASP A 281 18.31 15.44 18.62
N PRO A 282 18.93 16.64 18.58
CA PRO A 282 18.91 17.51 17.41
C PRO A 282 19.68 16.87 16.25
N LYS A 283 18.98 16.67 15.12
CA LYS A 283 19.53 16.03 13.91
C LYS A 283 19.48 17.00 12.73
N LYS A 284 20.52 16.95 11.90
CA LYS A 284 20.60 17.75 10.66
C LYS A 284 21.03 16.91 9.47
N PRO A 285 20.53 17.21 8.26
CA PRO A 285 21.02 16.57 7.05
C PRO A 285 22.49 16.93 6.80
N ILE A 286 23.23 16.00 6.19
CA ILE A 286 24.65 16.16 5.86
C ILE A 286 24.78 16.97 4.55
N GLY A 287 25.90 17.67 4.34
CA GLY A 287 26.17 18.45 3.11
C GLY A 287 26.13 19.97 3.29
N GLY A 288 25.50 20.44 4.37
CA GLY A 288 25.47 21.86 4.74
C GLY A 288 24.74 22.74 3.73
N HIS A 289 25.08 24.04 3.70
CA HIS A 289 24.37 25.03 2.90
C HIS A 289 24.48 24.80 1.39
N ILE A 290 25.57 24.19 0.89
CA ILE A 290 25.74 23.92 -0.54
C ILE A 290 24.64 23.00 -1.05
N LEU A 291 24.38 21.89 -0.35
CA LEU A 291 23.31 20.96 -0.73
C LEU A 291 21.93 21.57 -0.50
N ALA A 292 21.76 22.32 0.59
CA ALA A 292 20.51 22.99 0.91
C ALA A 292 20.07 23.98 -0.16
N HIS A 293 20.97 24.81 -0.68
CA HIS A 293 20.65 25.81 -1.71
C HIS A 293 20.54 25.22 -3.13
N ALA A 294 21.21 24.10 -3.39
CA ALA A 294 21.16 23.46 -4.71
C ALA A 294 19.91 22.60 -4.91
N SER A 295 19.31 22.09 -3.82
CA SER A 295 18.10 21.27 -3.89
C SER A 295 16.88 22.18 -3.98
N THR A 296 16.03 21.97 -4.99
CA THR A 296 14.83 22.79 -5.22
C THR A 296 13.74 22.45 -4.19
N VAL A 297 13.52 21.17 -3.96
CA VAL A 297 12.54 20.66 -2.99
C VAL A 297 13.26 19.76 -2.01
N ARG A 298 13.02 19.96 -0.72
CA ARG A 298 13.65 19.19 0.36
C ARG A 298 12.58 18.56 1.24
N LEU A 299 12.62 17.25 1.38
CA LEU A 299 11.62 16.47 2.09
C LEU A 299 12.28 15.73 3.27
N ASN A 300 11.73 15.92 4.46
CA ASN A 300 12.19 15.26 5.68
C ASN A 300 11.30 14.07 6.01
N LEU A 301 11.89 12.87 6.04
CA LEU A 301 11.22 11.63 6.42
C LEU A 301 11.45 11.29 7.89
N LYS A 302 10.35 11.06 8.60
CA LYS A 302 10.32 10.59 9.98
C LYS A 302 9.61 9.25 10.08
N LYS A 303 10.01 8.45 11.08
CA LYS A 303 9.35 7.18 11.37
C LYS A 303 8.03 7.45 12.10
N GLY A 304 6.92 6.87 11.61
CA GLY A 304 5.63 6.85 12.28
C GLY A 304 5.43 5.56 13.10
N ARG A 305 4.16 5.24 13.40
CA ARG A 305 3.78 3.99 14.07
C ARG A 305 3.75 2.83 13.06
N GLY A 306 4.35 1.69 13.42
CA GLY A 306 4.39 0.49 12.57
C GLY A 306 5.11 0.75 11.23
N GLU A 307 4.44 0.44 10.13
CA GLU A 307 4.96 0.66 8.77
C GLU A 307 4.71 2.06 8.20
N ASN A 308 4.05 2.92 8.98
CA ASN A 308 3.78 4.28 8.56
C ASN A 308 4.99 5.19 8.77
N ARG A 309 5.11 6.18 7.90
CA ARG A 309 6.15 7.20 7.87
C ARG A 309 5.49 8.55 7.65
N VAL A 310 6.13 9.59 8.14
CA VAL A 310 5.68 10.97 7.95
C VAL A 310 6.68 11.67 7.07
N VAL A 311 6.22 12.35 6.03
CA VAL A 311 7.01 13.26 5.22
C VAL A 311 6.62 14.69 5.56
N LYS A 312 7.61 15.55 5.76
CA LYS A 312 7.45 16.99 5.91
C LYS A 312 8.14 17.72 4.76
N VAL A 313 7.47 18.70 4.16
CA VAL A 313 8.13 19.68 3.28
C VAL A 313 9.03 20.56 4.13
N TYR A 314 10.34 20.48 3.89
CA TYR A 314 11.36 21.22 4.65
C TYR A 314 11.76 22.52 3.96
N ASP A 315 11.82 22.52 2.63
CA ASP A 315 12.12 23.69 1.80
C ASP A 315 11.53 23.48 0.40
N SER A 316 10.88 24.50 -0.16
CA SER A 316 10.29 24.47 -1.51
C SER A 316 10.03 25.91 -1.98
N PRO A 317 10.16 26.21 -3.28
CA PRO A 317 9.85 27.55 -3.82
C PRO A 317 8.36 27.90 -3.80
N ASP A 318 7.48 26.90 -3.83
CA ASP A 318 6.04 27.05 -4.09
C ASP A 318 5.13 26.30 -3.09
N LEU A 319 5.66 25.27 -2.41
CA LEU A 319 4.89 24.46 -1.47
C LEU A 319 4.97 25.00 -0.03
N PRO A 320 3.85 25.09 0.69
CA PRO A 320 3.86 25.43 2.11
C PRO A 320 4.45 24.29 2.95
N GLU A 321 5.01 24.63 4.11
CA GLU A 321 5.45 23.63 5.10
C GLU A 321 4.27 22.85 5.67
N ASN A 322 4.01 21.67 5.12
CA ASN A 322 2.99 20.73 5.58
C ASN A 322 3.59 19.33 5.76
N GLU A 323 2.83 18.45 6.41
CA GLU A 323 3.17 17.04 6.61
C GLU A 323 2.11 16.13 5.99
N ALA A 324 2.53 14.98 5.48
CA ALA A 324 1.65 13.89 5.06
C ALA A 324 2.17 12.57 5.60
N THR A 325 1.28 11.57 5.71
CA THR A 325 1.65 10.23 6.16
C THR A 325 1.52 9.27 5.00
N PHE A 326 2.46 8.35 4.87
CA PHE A 326 2.43 7.24 3.91
C PHE A 326 2.86 5.94 4.61
N SER A 327 2.54 4.80 4.02
CA SER A 327 2.95 3.47 4.50
C SER A 327 3.95 2.83 3.56
N ILE A 328 4.84 2.01 4.11
CA ILE A 328 5.76 1.17 3.34
C ILE A 328 5.25 -0.26 3.36
N SER A 329 4.93 -0.82 2.19
CA SER A 329 4.46 -2.20 2.08
C SER A 329 5.27 -3.01 1.07
N MET A 330 4.82 -4.24 0.80
CA MET A 330 5.38 -5.08 -0.26
C MET A 330 5.31 -4.38 -1.63
N GLY A 331 4.24 -3.62 -1.88
CA GLY A 331 4.05 -2.83 -3.11
C GLY A 331 4.66 -1.43 -3.09
N GLY A 332 5.64 -1.17 -2.20
CA GLY A 332 6.37 0.11 -2.15
C GLY A 332 5.70 1.16 -1.27
N ILE A 333 5.78 2.43 -1.68
CA ILE A 333 5.12 3.56 -1.00
C ILE A 333 3.64 3.59 -1.34
N MET A 334 2.77 3.60 -0.35
CA MET A 334 1.31 3.67 -0.52
C MET A 334 0.65 4.54 0.54
N ASP A 335 -0.60 4.88 0.30
CA ASP A 335 -1.44 5.61 1.25
C ASP A 335 -1.57 4.86 2.57
N THR A 336 -1.65 5.62 3.66
CA THR A 336 -1.91 4.99 4.95
C THR A 336 -3.35 4.54 5.00
N ASP A 337 -3.54 3.28 5.37
CA ASP A 337 -4.84 2.64 5.52
C ASP A 337 -5.69 3.26 6.67
N PHE A 338 -5.21 4.30 7.35
CA PHE A 338 -5.86 4.98 8.48
C PHE A 338 -7.17 5.67 8.09
N ASP A 339 -7.27 6.22 6.88
CA ASP A 339 -8.47 6.93 6.42
C ASP A 339 -9.55 5.97 5.86
N LYS A 340 -9.19 4.71 5.64
CA LYS A 340 -10.16 3.68 5.26
C LYS A 340 -10.96 3.29 6.50
N LYS A 341 -12.18 3.83 6.61
CA LYS A 341 -13.09 3.49 7.71
C LYS A 341 -13.36 1.99 7.76
N LEU A 342 -13.34 1.42 8.96
CA LEU A 342 -13.76 0.07 9.26
C LEU A 342 -15.24 0.08 9.62
N ASN A 343 -16.04 -0.69 8.90
CA ASN A 343 -17.44 -0.88 9.24
C ASN A 343 -17.55 -1.95 10.34
N ILE A 344 -18.25 -1.65 11.43
CA ILE A 344 -18.64 -2.64 12.44
C ILE A 344 -20.14 -2.86 12.27
N ASN A 345 -20.53 -4.08 11.93
CA ASN A 345 -21.94 -4.46 11.81
C ASN A 345 -22.37 -5.12 13.11
N VAL A 346 -23.38 -4.54 13.77
CA VAL A 346 -23.88 -4.94 15.08
C VAL A 346 -25.35 -5.32 14.95
N ASP A 347 -25.74 -6.44 15.54
CA ASP A 347 -27.11 -6.84 15.82
C ASP A 347 -27.11 -7.59 17.16
N ILE A 348 -27.54 -6.91 18.22
CA ILE A 348 -27.49 -7.38 19.60
C ILE A 348 -28.78 -7.00 20.32
N THR A 349 -29.45 -7.99 20.93
CA THR A 349 -30.62 -7.77 21.79
C THR A 349 -30.25 -7.86 23.28
N VAL A 350 -30.58 -6.84 24.07
CA VAL A 350 -30.34 -6.76 25.52
C VAL A 350 -31.66 -6.76 26.27
N ALA A 351 -31.78 -7.55 27.34
CA ALA A 351 -32.96 -7.73 28.19
C ALA A 351 -33.26 -6.50 29.09
N THR A 352 -33.22 -5.31 28.53
CA THR A 352 -33.60 -4.05 29.17
C THR A 352 -34.29 -3.15 28.13
N PRO A 353 -35.39 -2.46 28.46
CA PRO A 353 -36.05 -1.54 27.54
C PRO A 353 -35.12 -0.43 27.03
N CYS A 354 -35.27 -0.03 25.77
CA CYS A 354 -34.34 0.92 25.12
C CYS A 354 -34.21 2.26 25.86
N GLN A 355 -35.18 2.67 26.68
CA GLN A 355 -35.11 3.91 27.45
C GLN A 355 -34.01 3.89 28.54
N ASN A 356 -33.67 2.70 29.03
CA ASN A 356 -32.79 2.51 30.20
C ASN A 356 -31.39 2.02 29.82
N VAL A 357 -31.12 1.80 28.54
CA VAL A 357 -29.84 1.26 28.04
C VAL A 357 -29.39 2.02 26.79
N GLY A 358 -28.07 2.24 26.68
CA GLY A 358 -27.45 2.97 25.59
C GLY A 358 -26.20 2.27 25.09
N ALA A 359 -26.00 2.28 23.77
CA ALA A 359 -24.78 1.82 23.13
C ALA A 359 -23.89 3.01 22.78
N ASP A 360 -22.59 2.88 23.03
CA ASP A 360 -21.58 3.87 22.65
C ASP A 360 -20.28 3.19 22.20
N ILE A 361 -19.41 3.95 21.55
CA ILE A 361 -18.10 3.49 21.09
C ILE A 361 -17.02 4.50 21.45
N MET A 362 -15.90 3.99 21.97
CA MET A 362 -14.72 4.80 22.21
C MET A 362 -13.53 4.22 21.44
N ASP A 363 -12.82 5.06 20.70
CA ASP A 363 -11.52 4.69 20.17
C ASP A 363 -10.39 4.99 21.17
N SER A 364 -9.19 4.46 20.90
CA SER A 364 -7.97 4.73 21.68
C SER A 364 -7.55 6.21 21.78
N THR A 365 -8.17 7.11 21.01
CA THR A 365 -7.91 8.55 21.09
C THR A 365 -8.81 9.27 22.09
N ASN A 366 -9.83 8.59 22.65
CA ASN A 366 -10.79 9.11 23.64
C ASN A 366 -11.53 10.39 23.20
N LYS A 367 -11.59 10.69 21.90
CA LYS A 367 -12.08 11.99 21.38
C LYS A 367 -13.46 11.94 20.73
N HIS A 368 -13.96 10.77 20.32
CA HIS A 368 -15.16 10.66 19.50
C HIS A 368 -16.05 9.49 19.95
N GLY A 369 -17.34 9.76 20.16
CA GLY A 369 -18.39 8.78 20.48
C GLY A 369 -19.23 8.38 19.27
N LEU A 370 -20.27 7.58 19.46
CA LEU A 370 -21.13 7.05 18.39
C LEU A 370 -21.72 8.14 17.46
N TYR A 371 -21.95 9.35 17.97
CA TYR A 371 -22.44 10.50 17.17
C TYR A 371 -21.53 10.87 15.99
N THR A 372 -20.22 10.61 16.09
CA THR A 372 -19.24 10.92 15.03
C THR A 372 -19.12 9.79 14.00
N TYR A 373 -19.41 8.55 14.41
CA TYR A 373 -19.17 7.34 13.62
C TYR A 373 -20.45 6.68 13.03
N GLY A 374 -21.62 7.27 13.29
CA GLY A 374 -22.93 6.81 12.82
C GLY A 374 -23.80 6.24 13.94
N LYS A 375 -25.13 6.36 13.84
CA LYS A 375 -26.07 5.94 14.91
C LYS A 375 -26.67 4.56 14.64
N LEU A 376 -26.59 3.66 15.61
CA LEU A 376 -27.32 2.39 15.59
C LEU A 376 -28.84 2.62 15.72
N LYS A 377 -29.63 1.78 15.05
CA LYS A 377 -31.07 1.76 15.24
C LYS A 377 -31.40 1.00 16.52
N GLU A 378 -32.22 1.60 17.35
CA GLU A 378 -32.75 0.98 18.56
C GLU A 378 -34.20 0.57 18.31
N THR A 379 -34.53 -0.69 18.55
CA THR A 379 -35.90 -1.20 18.39
C THR A 379 -36.33 -1.89 19.67
N ASN A 380 -37.46 -1.47 20.24
CA ASN A 380 -38.04 -2.15 21.40
C ASN A 380 -38.56 -3.52 20.97
N THR A 381 -38.18 -4.58 21.68
CA THR A 381 -38.56 -5.96 21.37
C THR A 381 -38.82 -6.74 22.66
N ASN A 382 -39.21 -8.01 22.53
CA ASN A 382 -39.32 -8.93 23.66
C ASN A 382 -38.07 -9.83 23.74
N PHE A 383 -37.49 -9.97 24.94
CA PHE A 383 -36.35 -10.85 25.15
C PHE A 383 -36.78 -12.29 24.98
N LYS A 384 -37.97 -12.68 25.44
CA LYS A 384 -38.49 -14.02 25.18
C LYS A 384 -38.90 -14.17 23.71
N LEU A 385 -38.30 -15.14 23.01
CA LEU A 385 -38.62 -15.45 21.62
C LEU A 385 -39.95 -16.22 21.52
N SER A 386 -40.67 -16.02 20.41
CA SER A 386 -41.81 -16.89 20.06
C SER A 386 -41.33 -18.30 19.69
N SER A 387 -42.22 -19.30 19.73
CA SER A 387 -41.84 -20.70 19.44
C SER A 387 -41.18 -20.89 18.07
N SER A 388 -41.62 -20.16 17.04
CA SER A 388 -41.02 -20.18 15.70
C SER A 388 -39.64 -19.52 15.67
N GLN A 389 -39.47 -18.41 16.38
CA GLN A 389 -38.18 -17.70 16.50
C GLN A 389 -37.18 -18.52 17.30
N GLN A 390 -37.63 -19.16 18.38
CA GLN A 390 -36.81 -19.99 19.26
C GLN A 390 -36.29 -21.23 18.52
N TYR A 391 -37.14 -21.90 17.74
CA TYR A 391 -36.70 -22.99 16.86
C TYR A 391 -35.59 -22.54 15.89
N ARG A 392 -35.75 -21.38 15.26
CA ARG A 392 -34.76 -20.81 14.33
C ARG A 392 -33.45 -20.45 15.03
N TRP A 393 -33.54 -19.89 16.24
CA TRP A 393 -32.41 -19.54 17.09
C TRP A 393 -31.62 -20.79 17.50
N ASP A 394 -32.32 -21.84 17.93
CA ASP A 394 -31.71 -23.10 18.34
C ASP A 394 -30.97 -23.77 17.18
N MET A 395 -31.51 -23.70 15.95
CA MET A 395 -30.80 -24.19 14.76
C MET A 395 -29.48 -23.45 14.52
N ILE A 396 -29.47 -22.12 14.64
CA ILE A 396 -28.26 -21.31 14.44
C ILE A 396 -27.23 -21.61 15.53
N ARG A 397 -27.69 -21.74 16.77
CA ARG A 397 -26.81 -22.08 17.90
C ARG A 397 -26.15 -23.44 17.70
N GLN A 398 -26.91 -24.45 17.26
CA GLN A 398 -26.38 -25.78 16.97
C GLN A 398 -25.41 -25.77 15.79
N TYR A 399 -25.74 -25.05 14.72
CA TYR A 399 -24.88 -24.92 13.55
C TYR A 399 -23.56 -24.21 13.87
N ASN A 400 -23.62 -23.08 14.56
CA ASN A 400 -22.43 -22.33 14.97
C ASN A 400 -21.59 -23.12 15.99
N ALA A 401 -22.22 -23.89 16.90
CA ALA A 401 -21.50 -24.77 17.82
C ALA A 401 -20.74 -25.89 17.08
N PHE A 402 -21.37 -26.53 16.09
CA PHE A 402 -20.72 -27.55 15.26
C PHE A 402 -19.49 -27.02 14.52
N ILE A 403 -19.60 -25.82 13.93
CA ILE A 403 -18.48 -25.15 13.24
C ILE A 403 -17.34 -24.81 14.20
N ARG A 404 -17.67 -24.43 15.45
CA ARG A 404 -16.68 -24.13 16.49
C ARG A 404 -15.93 -25.39 16.93
N GLU A 405 -16.61 -26.52 17.14
CA GLU A 405 -15.98 -27.73 17.69
C GLU A 405 -15.13 -28.53 16.69
N GLU A 406 -15.52 -28.61 15.41
CA GLU A 406 -14.71 -29.29 14.36
C GLU A 406 -13.58 -28.37 13.81
N HIS A 407 -12.62 -28.02 14.67
CA HIS A 407 -11.50 -27.11 14.41
C HIS A 407 -10.53 -27.48 13.25
N HIS A 408 -10.69 -28.63 12.56
CA HIS A 408 -9.72 -29.10 11.55
C HIS A 408 -10.21 -29.14 10.10
N LYS A 409 -11.46 -28.75 9.82
CA LYS A 409 -12.03 -28.85 8.45
C LYS A 409 -12.74 -27.58 7.95
N ILE A 410 -12.61 -26.45 8.65
CA ILE A 410 -13.19 -25.17 8.19
C ILE A 410 -12.79 -24.84 6.75
N HIS A 411 -11.50 -25.02 6.41
CA HIS A 411 -11.02 -24.83 5.03
C HIS A 411 -11.69 -25.76 3.99
N ARG A 412 -12.25 -26.91 4.39
CA ARG A 412 -12.96 -27.83 3.48
C ARG A 412 -14.45 -27.51 3.35
N LEU A 413 -15.02 -26.81 4.32
CA LEU A 413 -16.44 -26.44 4.35
C LEU A 413 -16.71 -25.16 3.56
N ILE A 414 -15.75 -24.23 3.54
CA ILE A 414 -15.83 -22.95 2.82
C ILE A 414 -16.00 -23.16 1.29
N TRP A 415 -15.48 -24.26 0.74
CA TRP A 415 -15.40 -24.50 -0.71
C TRP A 415 -16.33 -25.59 -1.24
N LYS A 416 -17.22 -26.19 -0.43
CA LYS A 416 -18.12 -27.23 -0.95
C LYS A 416 -19.29 -26.61 -1.73
N PRO A 417 -19.39 -26.81 -3.06
CA PRO A 417 -20.57 -26.38 -3.80
C PRO A 417 -21.79 -27.18 -3.31
N GLY A 418 -22.87 -26.47 -2.95
CA GLY A 418 -24.09 -27.06 -2.36
C GLY A 418 -24.12 -27.17 -0.83
N PHE A 419 -23.03 -26.89 -0.12
CA PHE A 419 -23.05 -26.79 1.35
C PHE A 419 -23.64 -25.45 1.84
N LEU A 420 -23.72 -24.46 0.94
CA LEU A 420 -24.14 -23.08 1.21
C LEU A 420 -25.55 -22.76 0.68
N GLN A 421 -26.38 -23.77 0.41
CA GLN A 421 -27.83 -23.56 0.29
C GLN A 421 -28.41 -23.56 1.71
N ASN A 422 -28.84 -22.38 2.15
CA ASN A 422 -29.69 -22.19 3.32
C ASN A 422 -30.76 -23.30 3.36
N PRO A 423 -30.96 -24.06 4.46
CA PRO A 423 -32.11 -24.97 4.60
C PRO A 423 -33.48 -24.26 4.60
N ILE A 424 -33.49 -22.95 4.32
CA ILE A 424 -34.61 -22.02 4.42
C ILE A 424 -35.03 -21.50 3.03
N ALA A 425 -34.39 -21.94 1.94
CA ALA A 425 -34.88 -21.65 0.60
C ALA A 425 -36.04 -22.59 0.26
N THR A 426 -37.25 -22.24 0.71
CA THR A 426 -38.47 -22.69 0.03
C THR A 426 -38.53 -21.96 -1.31
N ASP A 427 -38.74 -22.71 -2.39
CA ASP A 427 -39.06 -22.24 -3.73
C ASP A 427 -40.09 -21.12 -3.66
N ASP A 428 -39.66 -19.88 -3.87
CA ASP A 428 -40.49 -18.84 -4.45
C ASP A 428 -39.56 -17.78 -5.05
N HIS A 429 -39.82 -17.46 -6.31
CA HIS A 429 -39.10 -16.49 -7.13
C HIS A 429 -39.21 -15.08 -6.53
N ASP A 430 -38.24 -14.67 -5.70
CA ASP A 430 -37.96 -13.26 -5.44
C ASP A 430 -36.48 -13.03 -5.07
N ASP A 431 -35.78 -12.33 -5.96
CA ASP A 431 -34.33 -12.15 -6.02
C ASP A 431 -33.80 -11.06 -5.07
N SER A 432 -34.29 -11.07 -3.82
CA SER A 432 -33.77 -10.21 -2.75
C SER A 432 -33.12 -11.04 -1.65
N ILE A 433 -31.84 -10.78 -1.42
CA ILE A 433 -31.04 -11.34 -0.33
C ILE A 433 -31.72 -10.99 1.00
N ARG A 434 -32.58 -11.88 1.51
CA ARG A 434 -33.17 -11.73 2.85
C ARG A 434 -32.11 -12.06 3.89
N SER A 435 -31.38 -11.02 4.27
CA SER A 435 -30.60 -10.96 5.50
C SER A 435 -31.51 -11.27 6.71
N PHE A 436 -30.92 -11.82 7.77
CA PHE A 436 -31.57 -12.03 9.07
C PHE A 436 -32.21 -10.75 9.67
N SER A 437 -31.97 -9.60 9.06
CA SER A 437 -32.66 -8.32 9.29
C SER A 437 -34.19 -8.40 9.19
N ASP A 438 -34.74 -9.36 8.44
CA ASP A 438 -36.18 -9.42 8.15
C ASP A 438 -36.95 -10.41 9.04
N ILE A 439 -36.41 -10.75 10.22
CA ILE A 439 -37.30 -11.18 11.30
C ILE A 439 -38.11 -9.94 11.69
N ASN A 440 -39.35 -9.86 11.21
CA ASN A 440 -40.33 -8.88 11.65
C ASN A 440 -40.59 -9.06 13.15
N PHE A 441 -39.74 -8.48 13.99
CA PHE A 441 -40.00 -8.20 15.40
C PHE A 441 -41.00 -7.02 15.52
N HIS A 442 -42.07 -7.05 14.73
CA HIS A 442 -43.16 -6.09 14.86
C HIS A 442 -43.95 -6.45 16.10
N VAL A 443 -43.63 -5.76 17.20
CA VAL A 443 -44.46 -5.75 18.40
C VAL A 443 -45.80 -5.12 18.03
N SER A 444 -46.91 -5.81 18.34
CA SER A 444 -48.25 -5.28 18.10
C SER A 444 -48.45 -4.02 18.94
N ARG A 445 -49.10 -2.98 18.38
CA ARG A 445 -49.38 -1.73 19.12
C ARG A 445 -50.13 -2.06 20.43
N GLY A 446 -49.45 -1.94 21.57
CA GLY A 446 -50.02 -2.13 22.91
C GLY A 446 -49.34 -3.17 23.80
N GLU A 447 -48.35 -3.91 23.29
CA GLU A 447 -47.60 -4.91 24.09
C GLU A 447 -46.44 -4.26 24.86
N GLN A 448 -46.27 -4.60 26.14
CA GLN A 448 -45.12 -4.12 26.94
C GLN A 448 -43.84 -4.82 26.46
N THR A 449 -42.86 -4.03 26.05
CA THR A 449 -41.55 -4.53 25.61
C THR A 449 -40.55 -4.54 26.76
N ASP A 450 -39.86 -5.66 26.96
CA ASP A 450 -38.89 -5.86 28.05
C ASP A 450 -37.42 -5.78 27.59
N SER A 451 -37.15 -5.57 26.30
CA SER A 451 -35.80 -5.58 25.74
C SER A 451 -35.55 -4.55 24.64
N CYS A 452 -34.27 -4.35 24.32
CA CYS A 452 -33.80 -3.42 23.30
C CYS A 452 -32.87 -4.12 22.32
N ARG A 453 -33.20 -4.03 21.03
CA ARG A 453 -32.36 -4.49 19.92
C ARG A 453 -31.56 -3.33 19.35
N PHE A 454 -30.24 -3.44 19.38
CA PHE A 454 -29.30 -2.53 18.75
C PHE A 454 -28.84 -3.13 17.43
N HIS A 455 -29.22 -2.51 16.30
CA HIS A 455 -28.85 -3.00 14.97
C HIS A 455 -28.39 -1.91 14.02
N GLY A 456 -27.44 -2.25 13.13
CA GLY A 456 -26.94 -1.36 12.09
C GLY A 456 -25.44 -1.49 11.87
N THR A 457 -24.90 -0.55 11.11
CA THR A 457 -23.47 -0.48 10.78
C THR A 457 -22.90 0.85 11.28
N ILE A 458 -21.77 0.79 11.98
CA ILE A 458 -21.02 1.95 12.46
C ILE A 458 -19.71 2.02 11.67
N SER A 459 -19.34 3.18 11.14
CA SER A 459 -18.11 3.36 10.37
C SER A 459 -17.05 4.05 11.24
N VAL A 460 -16.12 3.27 11.79
CA VAL A 460 -15.07 3.74 12.70
C VAL A 460 -13.71 3.86 12.01
N ASN A 461 -12.76 4.54 12.64
CA ASN A 461 -11.37 4.49 12.20
C ASN A 461 -10.76 3.11 12.48
N LYS A 462 -9.79 2.67 11.67
CA LYS A 462 -9.02 1.41 11.91
C LYS A 462 -8.05 1.56 13.09
N LEU A 463 -8.59 1.75 14.28
CA LEU A 463 -7.87 1.82 15.54
C LEU A 463 -8.53 0.89 16.57
N SER A 464 -7.77 0.46 17.57
CA SER A 464 -8.33 -0.26 18.71
C SER A 464 -9.37 0.61 19.44
N GLY A 465 -10.44 -0.04 19.88
CA GLY A 465 -11.58 0.63 20.51
C GLY A 465 -12.39 -0.26 21.43
N ASN A 466 -13.42 0.34 22.02
CA ASN A 466 -14.31 -0.26 23.00
C ASN A 466 -15.76 0.11 22.68
N PHE A 467 -16.45 -0.77 21.98
CA PHE A 467 -17.89 -0.68 21.78
C PHE A 467 -18.58 -1.24 23.01
N HIS A 468 -19.47 -0.51 23.64
CA HIS A 468 -20.09 -0.93 24.89
C HIS A 468 -21.55 -0.53 25.01
N ILE A 469 -22.29 -1.34 25.75
CA ILE A 469 -23.69 -1.13 26.09
C ILE A 469 -23.79 -1.07 27.61
N SER A 470 -24.24 0.06 28.13
CA SER A 470 -24.31 0.35 29.57
C SER A 470 -25.65 0.94 29.97
N ALA A 471 -25.88 1.00 31.29
CA ALA A 471 -27.09 1.59 31.86
C ALA A 471 -27.16 3.10 31.57
N GLY A 472 -28.34 3.58 31.18
CA GLY A 472 -28.61 4.97 30.84
C GLY A 472 -28.34 5.31 29.38
N LYS A 473 -28.81 6.49 28.95
CA LYS A 473 -28.51 7.05 27.63
C LYS A 473 -27.19 7.81 27.68
N TYR A 474 -26.40 7.68 26.62
CA TYR A 474 -25.16 8.41 26.46
C TYR A 474 -25.44 9.88 26.12
N LEU A 475 -24.83 10.80 26.85
CA LEU A 475 -24.90 12.25 26.61
C LEU A 475 -23.50 12.76 26.20
N PRO A 476 -23.34 13.33 25.00
CA PRO A 476 -22.04 13.83 24.55
C PRO A 476 -21.73 15.15 25.26
N LEU A 477 -20.59 15.23 25.95
CA LEU A 477 -20.09 16.44 26.58
C LEU A 477 -18.80 16.92 25.87
N PRO A 478 -18.45 18.22 25.92
CA PRO A 478 -17.27 18.76 25.22
C PRO A 478 -15.90 18.18 25.67
N ILE A 479 -15.83 17.51 26.83
CA ILE A 479 -14.59 17.00 27.45
C ILE A 479 -14.68 15.46 27.67
N GLY A 480 -15.75 14.81 27.22
CA GLY A 480 -15.96 13.37 27.42
C GLY A 480 -17.40 12.94 27.16
N HIS A 481 -17.77 11.76 27.61
CA HIS A 481 -19.14 11.25 27.53
C HIS A 481 -19.58 10.86 28.94
N ALA A 482 -20.83 11.21 29.29
CA ALA A 482 -21.45 10.80 30.53
C ALA A 482 -22.66 9.92 30.20
N HIS A 483 -22.73 8.76 30.82
CA HIS A 483 -23.95 7.96 30.81
C HIS A 483 -24.88 8.53 31.87
N VAL A 484 -25.96 9.19 31.41
CA VAL A 484 -26.96 9.76 32.33
C VAL A 484 -27.89 8.62 32.73
N SER A 485 -27.59 8.00 33.87
CA SER A 485 -28.60 7.25 34.60
C SER A 485 -29.53 8.26 35.26
N MET A 486 -30.82 8.21 34.94
CA MET A 486 -31.83 9.04 35.61
C MET A 486 -31.72 8.81 37.13
N ILE A 487 -31.34 9.87 37.84
CA ILE A 487 -31.30 9.93 39.29
C ILE A 487 -32.71 9.61 39.80
N GLY A 488 -32.85 8.50 40.54
CA GLY A 488 -34.08 8.19 41.29
C GLY A 488 -34.95 7.04 40.79
N SER A 489 -34.56 6.26 39.77
CA SER A 489 -35.23 4.97 39.51
C SER A 489 -34.33 3.79 39.86
N GLU A 490 -34.68 3.05 40.90
CA GLU A 490 -34.21 1.69 41.18
C GLU A 490 -34.72 0.68 40.12
N ASN A 491 -34.67 1.04 38.84
CA ASN A 491 -35.02 0.12 37.76
C ASN A 491 -33.81 -0.75 37.50
N ALA A 492 -33.82 -1.95 38.10
CA ALA A 492 -32.91 -3.05 37.85
C ALA A 492 -32.63 -3.22 36.33
N VAL A 493 -31.45 -2.82 35.88
CA VAL A 493 -31.00 -3.06 34.49
C VAL A 493 -30.51 -4.50 34.40
N ASN A 494 -31.04 -5.25 33.43
CA ASN A 494 -30.64 -6.62 33.17
C ASN A 494 -29.82 -6.71 31.87
N PHE A 495 -28.54 -7.05 32.00
CA PHE A 495 -27.59 -7.17 30.88
C PHE A 495 -27.56 -8.57 30.25
N SER A 496 -28.57 -9.40 30.49
CA SER A 496 -28.79 -10.61 29.69
C SER A 496 -28.91 -10.21 28.22
N HIS A 497 -28.19 -10.87 27.34
CA HIS A 497 -28.10 -10.46 25.95
C HIS A 497 -27.95 -11.63 24.99
N ARG A 498 -28.38 -11.37 23.76
CA ARG A 498 -28.15 -12.21 22.59
C ARG A 498 -27.36 -11.43 21.57
N ILE A 499 -26.38 -12.09 20.96
CA ILE A 499 -25.60 -11.55 19.86
C ILE A 499 -26.07 -12.25 18.60
N GLU A 500 -26.94 -11.60 17.86
CA GLU A 500 -27.42 -12.08 16.56
C GLU A 500 -26.31 -11.98 15.52
N LYS A 501 -25.59 -10.85 15.48
CA LYS A 501 -24.48 -10.64 14.56
C LYS A 501 -23.45 -9.63 15.09
N LEU A 502 -22.17 -9.99 15.02
CA LEU A 502 -21.07 -9.04 15.18
C LEU A 502 -19.97 -9.32 14.17
N SER A 503 -19.73 -8.38 13.25
CA SER A 503 -18.72 -8.52 12.18
C SER A 503 -18.00 -7.21 11.87
N PHE A 504 -16.80 -7.33 11.29
CA PHE A 504 -15.95 -6.21 10.91
C PHE A 504 -15.73 -6.19 9.38
N GLY A 505 -15.78 -5.02 8.78
CA GLY A 505 -15.65 -4.80 7.33
C GLY A 505 -16.94 -5.02 6.54
N ASN A 506 -16.78 -5.34 5.26
CA ASN A 506 -17.89 -5.60 4.35
C ASN A 506 -18.57 -6.92 4.71
N ASN A 507 -19.90 -6.93 4.61
CA ASN A 507 -20.68 -8.15 4.76
C ASN A 507 -20.46 -9.05 3.55
N VAL A 508 -19.61 -10.05 3.70
CA VAL A 508 -19.48 -11.13 2.74
C VAL A 508 -20.43 -12.26 3.19
N PRO A 509 -21.31 -12.75 2.32
CA PRO A 509 -22.15 -13.90 2.66
C PRO A 509 -21.26 -15.11 2.98
N PHE A 510 -21.78 -16.05 3.77
CA PHE A 510 -21.13 -17.35 4.06
C PHE A 510 -19.93 -17.31 5.02
N ILE A 511 -19.68 -16.20 5.71
CA ILE A 511 -18.68 -16.10 6.79
C ILE A 511 -19.37 -16.23 8.15
N VAL A 512 -18.82 -17.12 8.99
CA VAL A 512 -19.31 -17.37 10.34
C VAL A 512 -18.42 -16.62 11.32
N ASN A 513 -18.96 -15.64 12.04
CA ASN A 513 -18.20 -14.92 13.06
C ASN A 513 -18.27 -15.65 14.40
N THR A 514 -17.23 -15.46 15.22
CA THR A 514 -17.07 -16.23 16.46
C THR A 514 -18.14 -15.92 17.50
N LEU A 515 -18.67 -14.69 17.56
CA LEU A 515 -19.72 -14.30 18.53
C LEU A 515 -21.16 -14.48 18.03
N ASP A 516 -21.38 -14.88 16.77
CA ASP A 516 -22.73 -15.01 16.22
C ASP A 516 -23.53 -16.14 16.91
N GLY A 517 -24.77 -15.88 17.31
CA GLY A 517 -25.67 -16.85 17.96
C GLY A 517 -25.36 -17.15 19.42
N ILE A 518 -24.67 -16.24 20.13
CA ILE A 518 -24.40 -16.38 21.58
C ILE A 518 -25.54 -15.77 22.40
N GLU A 519 -25.91 -16.45 23.48
CA GLU A 519 -26.87 -15.98 24.47
C GLU A 519 -26.27 -16.11 25.88
N LYS A 520 -26.31 -15.02 26.65
CA LYS A 520 -25.88 -14.96 28.05
C LYS A 520 -27.04 -14.48 28.90
N ILE A 521 -27.35 -15.22 29.96
CA ILE A 521 -28.43 -14.92 30.89
C ILE A 521 -27.83 -14.68 32.28
N THR A 522 -28.28 -13.63 32.95
CA THR A 522 -27.89 -13.29 34.32
C THR A 522 -29.11 -13.00 35.17
N THR A 523 -28.99 -13.29 36.47
CA THR A 523 -29.96 -12.92 37.52
C THR A 523 -29.52 -11.69 38.31
N SER A 524 -28.30 -11.20 38.10
CA SER A 524 -27.74 -10.04 38.80
C SER A 524 -27.80 -8.78 37.94
N ASN A 525 -28.23 -7.68 38.54
CA ASN A 525 -28.30 -6.36 37.91
C ASN A 525 -26.93 -5.67 37.84
N ALA A 526 -25.92 -6.22 38.52
CA ALA A 526 -24.56 -5.70 38.59
C ALA A 526 -23.57 -6.55 37.76
N GLN A 527 -24.05 -7.18 36.69
CA GLN A 527 -23.22 -8.03 35.82
C GLN A 527 -22.40 -7.19 34.83
N LEU A 528 -21.13 -7.57 34.69
CA LEU A 528 -20.18 -7.04 33.71
C LEU A 528 -19.76 -8.17 32.75
N TYR A 529 -20.02 -7.98 31.47
CA TYR A 529 -19.55 -8.85 30.38
C TYR A 529 -18.45 -8.15 29.59
N GLN A 530 -17.30 -8.80 29.41
CA GLN A 530 -16.19 -8.28 28.62
C GLN A 530 -15.76 -9.28 27.55
N TYR A 531 -15.84 -8.86 26.30
CA TYR A 531 -15.32 -9.57 25.14
C TYR A 531 -14.09 -8.85 24.62
N PHE A 532 -12.95 -9.55 24.57
CA PHE A 532 -11.71 -9.06 24.00
C PHE A 532 -11.55 -9.66 22.61
N LEU A 533 -11.60 -8.81 21.59
CA LEU A 533 -11.61 -9.17 20.17
C LEU A 533 -10.26 -8.81 19.56
N LYS A 534 -9.61 -9.77 18.90
CA LYS A 534 -8.42 -9.52 18.07
C LYS A 534 -8.82 -9.62 16.61
N VAL A 535 -8.82 -8.49 15.91
CA VAL A 535 -9.33 -8.34 14.55
C VAL A 535 -8.17 -8.39 13.56
N VAL A 536 -8.25 -9.27 12.56
CA VAL A 536 -7.19 -9.55 11.58
C VAL A 536 -7.74 -9.34 10.16
N LEU A 537 -7.02 -8.59 9.33
CA LEU A 537 -7.38 -8.43 7.92
C LEU A 537 -7.17 -9.76 7.17
N THR A 538 -8.19 -10.19 6.43
CA THR A 538 -8.19 -11.39 5.61
C THR A 538 -8.55 -11.01 4.18
N ASP A 539 -7.61 -11.13 3.26
CA ASP A 539 -7.86 -10.98 1.83
C ASP A 539 -8.29 -12.32 1.26
N VAL A 540 -9.45 -12.38 0.64
CA VAL A 540 -9.91 -13.56 -0.09
C VAL A 540 -9.85 -13.27 -1.57
N ALA A 541 -8.97 -13.98 -2.27
CA ALA A 541 -8.83 -13.96 -3.71
C ALA A 541 -9.26 -15.32 -4.26
N THR A 542 -10.47 -15.36 -4.82
CA THR A 542 -10.97 -16.51 -5.60
C THR A 542 -10.85 -16.24 -7.08
N SER A 543 -11.02 -17.28 -7.89
CA SER A 543 -11.09 -17.17 -9.35
C SER A 543 -12.15 -16.17 -9.86
N THR A 544 -13.22 -15.95 -9.07
CA THR A 544 -14.37 -15.11 -9.46
C THR A 544 -14.44 -13.75 -8.77
N TYR A 545 -13.91 -13.60 -7.56
CA TYR A 545 -13.97 -12.34 -6.82
C TYR A 545 -12.78 -12.16 -5.86
N GLN A 546 -12.41 -10.90 -5.66
CA GLN A 546 -11.45 -10.48 -4.66
C GLN A 546 -12.14 -9.55 -3.68
N THR A 547 -12.13 -9.90 -2.39
CA THR A 547 -12.72 -9.07 -1.33
C THR A 547 -11.86 -9.06 -0.08
N GLU A 548 -11.84 -7.92 0.58
CA GLU A 548 -11.24 -7.74 1.90
C GLU A 548 -12.31 -7.98 2.98
N LEU A 549 -11.97 -8.79 3.98
CA LEU A 549 -12.82 -9.03 5.14
C LEU A 549 -11.99 -9.08 6.42
N TYR A 550 -12.64 -8.94 7.57
CA TYR A 550 -11.96 -8.94 8.86
C TYR A 550 -12.48 -10.07 9.72
N GLN A 551 -11.61 -11.01 10.04
CA GLN A 551 -11.90 -12.09 10.98
C GLN A 551 -11.45 -11.69 12.38
N TYR A 552 -12.06 -12.25 13.41
CA TYR A 552 -11.63 -11.97 14.78
C TYR A 552 -11.71 -13.20 15.68
N SER A 553 -10.76 -13.28 16.61
CA SER A 553 -10.81 -14.21 17.74
C SER A 553 -11.34 -13.50 18.98
N VAL A 554 -12.07 -14.23 19.83
CA VAL A 554 -12.65 -13.67 21.06
C VAL A 554 -12.14 -14.40 22.30
N THR A 555 -11.85 -13.64 23.36
CA THR A 555 -11.77 -14.14 24.74
C THR A 555 -12.80 -13.41 25.60
N GLU A 556 -13.49 -14.14 26.46
CA GLU A 556 -14.57 -13.61 27.29
C GLU A 556 -14.21 -13.59 28.78
N ARG A 557 -14.76 -12.60 29.51
CA ARG A 557 -14.64 -12.47 30.95
C ARG A 557 -15.97 -11.96 31.52
N ASP A 558 -16.55 -12.76 32.42
CA ASP A 558 -17.82 -12.46 33.08
C ASP A 558 -17.53 -12.15 34.57
N LEU A 559 -18.04 -11.02 35.07
CA LEU A 559 -17.82 -10.58 36.46
C LEU A 559 -19.11 -10.03 37.07
N VAL A 560 -19.44 -10.48 38.28
CA VAL A 560 -20.46 -9.82 39.11
C VAL A 560 -19.76 -8.72 39.92
N ILE A 561 -20.20 -7.48 39.76
CA ILE A 561 -19.62 -6.33 40.48
C ILE A 561 -20.09 -6.39 41.95
N ASN A 562 -19.12 -6.37 42.86
CA ASN A 562 -19.35 -6.30 44.29
C ASN A 562 -18.26 -5.41 44.91
N HIS A 563 -18.62 -4.18 45.25
CA HIS A 563 -17.70 -3.19 45.78
C HIS A 563 -17.11 -3.60 47.14
N ASP A 564 -17.83 -4.39 47.94
CA ASP A 564 -17.37 -4.86 49.25
C ASP A 564 -16.34 -6.00 49.13
N ALA A 565 -16.33 -6.71 47.99
CA ALA A 565 -15.39 -7.79 47.68
C ALA A 565 -14.20 -7.31 46.82
N GLY A 566 -14.02 -6.00 46.64
CA GLY A 566 -12.95 -5.41 45.81
C GLY A 566 -13.15 -5.54 44.30
N ALA A 567 -14.33 -5.94 43.83
CA ALA A 567 -14.68 -6.02 42.42
C ALA A 567 -15.31 -4.69 41.96
N HIS A 568 -14.47 -3.74 41.56
CA HIS A 568 -14.91 -2.45 41.00
C HIS A 568 -15.11 -2.53 39.49
N GLY A 569 -16.19 -1.94 38.98
CA GLY A 569 -16.49 -1.86 37.55
C GLY A 569 -17.83 -1.16 37.32
N VAL A 570 -18.14 -0.84 36.05
CA VAL A 570 -19.46 -0.34 35.64
C VAL A 570 -20.20 -1.49 34.95
N PRO A 571 -21.41 -1.88 35.41
CA PRO A 571 -22.14 -2.99 34.82
C PRO A 571 -22.52 -2.66 33.38
N GLY A 572 -22.48 -3.68 32.52
CA GLY A 572 -22.63 -3.50 31.08
C GLY A 572 -21.97 -4.59 30.26
N ILE A 573 -22.09 -4.44 28.94
CA ILE A 573 -21.53 -5.34 27.94
C ILE A 573 -20.47 -4.58 27.16
N TYR A 574 -19.23 -5.07 27.16
CA TYR A 574 -18.08 -4.37 26.57
C TYR A 574 -17.38 -5.25 25.53
N PHE A 575 -17.23 -4.72 24.32
CA PHE A 575 -16.51 -5.31 23.20
C PHE A 575 -15.23 -4.50 22.96
N LYS A 576 -14.15 -4.95 23.56
CA LYS A 576 -12.81 -4.35 23.42
C LYS A 576 -12.13 -4.98 22.22
N TYR A 577 -11.99 -4.25 21.12
CA TYR A 577 -11.39 -4.77 19.90
C TYR A 577 -10.02 -4.12 19.64
N GLU A 578 -9.08 -4.92 19.19
CA GLU A 578 -7.73 -4.52 18.79
C GLU A 578 -7.46 -5.00 17.36
N ILE A 579 -6.96 -4.12 16.50
CA ILE A 579 -6.60 -4.47 15.13
C ILE A 579 -5.15 -4.95 15.12
N GLU A 580 -4.96 -6.21 14.73
CA GLU A 580 -3.65 -6.83 14.62
C GLU A 580 -2.95 -6.38 13.33
N GLY A 581 -1.63 -6.18 13.38
CA GLY A 581 -0.81 -5.81 12.21
C GLY A 581 -0.52 -6.97 11.25
N LEU A 582 -1.25 -8.08 11.39
CA LEU A 582 -1.11 -9.28 10.57
C LEU A 582 -2.19 -9.28 9.48
N LYS A 583 -1.81 -9.75 8.29
CA LYS A 583 -2.71 -9.93 7.15
C LYS A 583 -2.70 -11.39 6.74
N VAL A 584 -3.87 -12.00 6.67
CA VAL A 584 -4.09 -13.34 6.12
C VAL A 584 -4.48 -13.19 4.66
N THR A 585 -3.88 -13.95 3.75
CA THR A 585 -4.29 -13.99 2.35
C THR A 585 -4.70 -15.41 2.01
N ILE A 586 -5.96 -15.58 1.61
CA ILE A 586 -6.54 -16.84 1.15
C ILE A 586 -6.58 -16.76 -0.37
N ARG A 587 -5.83 -17.64 -1.02
CA ARG A 587 -5.85 -17.81 -2.48
C ARG A 587 -6.42 -19.17 -2.82
N GLU A 588 -7.28 -19.20 -3.81
CA GLU A 588 -7.70 -20.44 -4.45
C GLU A 588 -6.55 -20.93 -5.34
N ASP A 589 -5.89 -22.02 -4.96
CA ASP A 589 -4.85 -22.64 -5.77
C ASP A 589 -5.48 -23.71 -6.65
N GLN A 590 -5.36 -23.55 -7.97
CA GLN A 590 -5.86 -24.51 -8.94
C GLN A 590 -4.73 -25.47 -9.30
N VAL A 591 -5.01 -26.77 -9.22
CA VAL A 591 -4.06 -27.80 -9.65
C VAL A 591 -3.73 -27.58 -11.13
N ALA A 592 -2.44 -27.48 -11.45
CA ALA A 592 -2.01 -27.32 -12.84
C ALA A 592 -2.57 -28.48 -13.68
N TRP A 593 -3.19 -28.18 -14.81
CA TRP A 593 -3.83 -29.19 -15.67
C TRP A 593 -2.89 -30.33 -16.10
N TRP A 594 -1.58 -30.09 -16.14
CA TRP A 594 -0.56 -31.12 -16.33
C TRP A 594 -0.52 -32.15 -15.20
N GLN A 595 -0.66 -31.74 -13.95
CA GLN A 595 -0.72 -32.66 -12.81
C GLN A 595 -1.97 -33.54 -12.89
N PHE A 596 -3.09 -33.02 -13.39
CA PHE A 596 -4.28 -33.83 -13.69
C PHE A 596 -3.99 -34.89 -14.77
N ILE A 597 -3.30 -34.53 -15.86
CA ILE A 597 -2.91 -35.50 -16.90
C ILE A 597 -1.95 -36.56 -16.36
N VAL A 598 -0.96 -36.17 -15.56
CA VAL A 598 -0.02 -37.11 -14.93
C VAL A 598 -0.77 -38.09 -14.02
N GLN A 599 -1.73 -37.61 -13.22
CA GLN A 599 -2.58 -38.48 -12.40
C GLN A 599 -3.45 -39.41 -13.24
N LEU A 600 -4.04 -38.92 -14.33
CA LEU A 600 -4.83 -39.74 -15.26
C LEU A 600 -3.99 -40.86 -15.89
N CYS A 601 -2.79 -40.53 -16.37
CA CYS A 601 -1.84 -41.51 -16.92
C CYS A 601 -1.41 -42.55 -15.88
N ALA A 602 -1.18 -42.13 -14.63
CA ALA A 602 -0.83 -43.03 -13.54
C ALA A 602 -1.97 -44.03 -13.22
N ILE A 603 -3.22 -43.56 -13.21
CA ILE A 603 -4.40 -44.40 -13.02
C ILE A 603 -4.54 -45.40 -14.17
N LEU A 604 -4.44 -44.95 -15.43
CA LEU A 604 -4.53 -45.82 -16.60
C LEU A 604 -3.40 -46.86 -16.64
N GLY A 605 -2.16 -46.45 -16.34
CA GLY A 605 -1.03 -47.36 -16.23
C GLY A 605 -1.21 -48.40 -15.12
N GLY A 606 -1.74 -47.98 -13.96
CA GLY A 606 -2.08 -48.89 -12.86
C GLY A 606 -3.15 -49.91 -13.25
N ILE A 607 -4.20 -49.49 -13.96
CA ILE A 607 -5.27 -50.40 -14.43
C ILE A 607 -4.70 -51.43 -15.42
N LEU A 608 -3.86 -51.01 -16.37
CA LEU A 608 -3.24 -51.91 -17.34
C LEU A 608 -2.29 -52.92 -16.67
N ALA A 609 -1.49 -52.48 -15.70
CA ALA A 609 -0.61 -53.35 -14.93
C ALA A 609 -1.39 -54.39 -14.12
N MET A 610 -2.47 -53.95 -13.43
CA MET A 610 -3.33 -54.85 -12.66
C MET A 610 -4.08 -55.83 -13.56
N SER A 611 -4.56 -55.40 -14.73
CA SER A 611 -5.18 -56.28 -15.72
C SER A 611 -4.22 -57.35 -16.24
N GLY A 612 -2.97 -56.97 -16.53
CA GLY A 612 -1.92 -57.90 -16.94
C GLY A 612 -1.59 -58.94 -15.87
N LEU A 613 -1.50 -58.51 -14.61
CA LEU A 613 -1.24 -59.39 -13.47
C LEU A 613 -2.40 -60.37 -13.23
N ILE A 614 -3.65 -59.89 -13.31
CA ILE A 614 -4.84 -60.73 -13.22
C ILE A 614 -4.84 -61.76 -14.37
N ASN A 615 -4.54 -61.35 -15.60
CA ASN A 615 -4.48 -62.27 -16.74
C ASN A 615 -3.40 -63.35 -16.57
N GLN A 616 -2.22 -63.00 -16.04
CA GLN A 616 -1.17 -63.96 -15.71
C GLN A 616 -1.59 -64.95 -14.62
N VAL A 617 -2.26 -64.48 -13.58
CA VAL A 617 -2.80 -65.35 -12.53
C VAL A 617 -3.87 -66.30 -13.09
N PHE A 618 -4.78 -65.80 -13.92
CA PHE A 618 -5.81 -66.63 -14.57
C PHE A 618 -5.21 -67.66 -15.52
N THR A 619 -4.24 -67.28 -16.36
CA THR A 619 -3.55 -68.22 -17.26
C THR A 619 -2.75 -69.25 -16.49
N TYR A 620 -2.06 -68.88 -15.42
CA TYR A 620 -1.37 -69.81 -14.54
C TYR A 620 -2.31 -70.83 -13.88
N ILE A 621 -3.45 -70.36 -13.35
CA ILE A 621 -4.48 -71.24 -12.79
C ILE A 621 -5.08 -72.15 -13.88
N PHE A 622 -5.33 -71.62 -15.08
CA PHE A 622 -5.86 -72.39 -16.21
C PHE A 622 -4.87 -73.45 -16.71
N ASP A 623 -3.58 -73.14 -16.81
CA ASP A 623 -2.54 -74.08 -17.22
C ASP A 623 -2.34 -75.22 -16.19
N ILE A 624 -2.55 -74.93 -14.89
CA ILE A 624 -2.61 -75.95 -13.84
C ILE A 624 -3.84 -76.85 -14.01
N ILE A 625 -5.02 -76.27 -14.23
CA ILE A 625 -6.28 -77.03 -14.38
C ILE A 625 -6.29 -77.88 -15.65
N THR A 626 -5.69 -77.39 -16.74
CA THR A 626 -5.61 -78.10 -18.03
C THR A 626 -4.43 -79.07 -18.13
N CYS A 627 -3.70 -79.32 -17.03
CA CYS A 627 -2.62 -80.30 -16.95
C CYS A 627 -1.55 -80.14 -18.03
N LYS A 628 -1.27 -78.91 -18.48
CA LYS A 628 -0.30 -78.64 -19.54
C LYS A 628 1.15 -78.99 -19.14
N TYR A 629 1.40 -79.06 -17.83
CA TYR A 629 2.68 -79.49 -17.23
C TYR A 629 2.80 -81.00 -16.99
N ILE A 630 1.81 -81.81 -17.38
CA ILE A 630 1.80 -83.28 -17.19
C ILE A 630 2.10 -84.03 -18.51
N GLY A 631 2.39 -83.32 -19.60
CA GLY A 631 2.54 -83.87 -20.95
C GLY A 631 3.97 -84.14 -21.46
N GLU A 632 4.97 -84.30 -20.61
CA GLU A 632 6.32 -84.78 -21.00
C GLU A 632 6.90 -85.71 -19.92
N ILE A 633 6.32 -86.90 -19.78
CA ILE A 633 7.08 -88.08 -19.33
C ILE A 633 6.73 -89.20 -20.31
N ASP A 634 7.34 -89.12 -21.50
CA ASP A 634 7.39 -90.21 -22.45
C ASP A 634 8.45 -91.23 -22.02
N ILE A 635 8.09 -92.48 -22.25
CA ILE A 635 8.76 -93.74 -21.95
C ILE A 635 10.15 -93.81 -22.60
N VAL A 636 11.20 -94.10 -21.81
CA VAL A 636 12.45 -94.72 -22.29
C VAL A 636 12.94 -95.74 -21.25
N ASN A 637 12.83 -97.03 -21.64
CA ASN A 637 13.46 -98.27 -21.13
C ASN A 637 13.73 -98.47 -19.63
#